data_AF-A0A099ZLI3-F1
#
_entry.id   AF-A0A099ZLI3-F1
#
_cell.length_a   1.000
_cell.length_b   1.000
_cell.length_c   1.000
_cell.angle_alpha   90.00
_cell.angle_beta   90.00
_cell.angle_gamma   90.00
#
_symmetry.space_group_name_H-M   'P 1'
#
loop_
_entity.id
_entity.type
_entity.pdbx_description
1 polymer ?
#
loop_
_entity_poly.entity_id
_entity_poly.type
_entity_poly.pdbx_seq_one_letter_code
_entity_poly.pdbx_strand_id
1 'polypeptide(L)'
;LTFPKKLWKIVESDQFKSIWWDDDGNCVVIDEDSFKKEVLERRGPLRIFETDCMKSFIRQLNLYGFSKMRQDFQRSASLAEFLAEEKAASAFSKLQFYYNPNFKRGYPHLLGRCKRRVGIKTKPAVAFSLNQ
;
A
#
# COMPACT_ATOMS: atom_id res chain seq x y z
N LEU A 1 7.22 -11.75 -11.72
CA LEU A 1 6.64 -10.38 -11.78
C LEU A 1 7.26 -9.51 -10.69
N THR A 2 7.55 -8.24 -10.97
CA THR A 2 7.99 -7.28 -9.94
C THR A 2 6.83 -6.96 -8.98
N PHE A 3 7.14 -6.41 -7.79
CA PHE A 3 6.12 -6.07 -6.80
C PHE A 3 5.00 -5.16 -7.36
N PRO A 4 5.28 -4.04 -8.06
CA PRO A 4 4.22 -3.20 -8.63
C PRO A 4 3.35 -3.94 -9.65
N LYS A 5 3.94 -4.83 -10.46
CA LYS A 5 3.17 -5.64 -11.42
C LYS A 5 2.27 -6.65 -10.72
N LYS A 6 2.72 -7.26 -9.61
CA LYS A 6 1.89 -8.16 -8.79
C LYS A 6 0.75 -7.39 -8.14
N LEU A 7 1.04 -6.22 -7.54
CA LEU A 7 0.06 -5.35 -6.93
C LEU A 7 -1.01 -4.91 -7.93
N TRP A 8 -0.61 -4.45 -9.11
CA TRP A 8 -1.55 -4.05 -10.16
C TRP A 8 -2.52 -5.17 -10.52
N LYS A 9 -2.01 -6.39 -10.73
CA LYS A 9 -2.83 -7.53 -11.11
C LYS A 9 -3.90 -7.89 -10.08
N ILE A 10 -3.61 -7.75 -8.79
CA ILE A 10 -4.59 -8.08 -7.75
C ILE A 10 -5.59 -6.96 -7.52
N VAL A 11 -5.18 -5.69 -7.64
CA VAL A 11 -6.07 -4.53 -7.48
C VAL A 11 -7.05 -4.43 -8.65
N GLU A 12 -6.61 -4.79 -9.87
CA GLU A 12 -7.45 -4.80 -11.07
C GLU A 12 -8.37 -6.03 -11.17
N SER A 13 -8.20 -7.01 -10.27
CA SER A 13 -8.89 -8.29 -10.36
C SER A 13 -10.07 -8.36 -9.38
N ASP A 14 -11.26 -8.64 -9.91
CA ASP A 14 -12.48 -8.83 -9.09
C ASP A 14 -12.44 -10.07 -8.17
N GLN A 15 -11.39 -10.90 -8.27
CA GLN A 15 -11.19 -12.06 -7.38
C GLN A 15 -10.83 -11.70 -5.95
N PHE A 16 -10.39 -10.47 -5.69
CA PHE A 16 -9.95 -10.02 -4.37
C PHE A 16 -10.89 -8.95 -3.85
N LYS A 17 -11.45 -9.16 -2.66
CA LYS A 17 -12.37 -8.20 -2.03
C LYS A 17 -11.70 -7.29 -1.02
N SER A 18 -10.50 -7.67 -0.56
CA SER A 18 -9.73 -6.93 0.44
C SER A 18 -8.86 -5.82 -0.13
N ILE A 19 -8.76 -5.71 -1.46
CA ILE A 19 -7.94 -4.72 -2.14
C ILE A 19 -8.63 -4.26 -3.43
N TRP A 20 -8.76 -2.95 -3.62
CA TRP A 20 -9.41 -2.36 -4.78
C TRP A 20 -8.89 -0.93 -5.05
N TRP A 21 -9.31 -0.37 -6.17
CA TRP A 21 -9.08 1.05 -6.48
C TRP A 21 -10.08 1.94 -5.75
N ASP A 22 -9.68 3.13 -5.31
CA ASP A 22 -10.64 4.16 -4.94
C ASP A 22 -11.49 4.59 -6.15
N ASP A 23 -12.54 5.37 -5.89
CA ASP A 23 -13.50 5.80 -6.90
C ASP A 23 -12.83 6.56 -8.06
N ASP A 24 -11.79 7.34 -7.76
CA ASP A 24 -11.01 8.08 -8.76
C ASP A 24 -9.90 7.27 -9.44
N GLY A 25 -9.63 6.04 -8.99
CA GLY A 25 -8.55 5.19 -9.49
C GLY A 25 -7.13 5.72 -9.21
N ASN A 26 -6.98 6.63 -8.25
CA ASN A 26 -5.71 7.24 -7.86
C ASN A 26 -5.04 6.52 -6.69
N CYS A 27 -5.81 5.85 -5.84
CA CYS A 27 -5.33 5.19 -4.64
C CYS A 27 -5.66 3.70 -4.65
N VAL A 28 -4.77 2.93 -4.03
CA VAL A 28 -5.05 1.54 -3.65
C VAL A 28 -5.64 1.53 -2.25
N VAL A 29 -6.84 0.96 -2.13
CA VAL A 29 -7.55 0.78 -0.85
C VAL A 29 -7.33 -0.65 -0.37
N ILE A 30 -6.97 -0.81 0.90
CA ILE A 30 -6.71 -2.10 1.51
C ILE A 30 -7.46 -2.20 2.84
N ASP A 31 -8.29 -3.23 2.98
CA ASP A 31 -8.76 -3.71 4.28
C ASP A 31 -7.70 -4.66 4.86
N GLU A 32 -6.93 -4.17 5.85
CA GLU A 32 -5.74 -4.87 6.36
C GLU A 32 -6.04 -6.28 6.89
N ASP A 33 -7.12 -6.42 7.66
CA ASP A 33 -7.47 -7.69 8.31
C ASP A 33 -7.91 -8.73 7.28
N SER A 34 -8.73 -8.32 6.31
CA SER A 34 -9.18 -9.17 5.21
C SER A 34 -8.04 -9.50 4.26
N PHE A 35 -7.16 -8.53 3.96
CA PHE A 35 -6.05 -8.69 3.03
C PHE A 35 -5.00 -9.68 3.51
N LYS A 36 -4.73 -9.69 4.82
CA LYS A 36 -3.81 -10.66 5.40
C LYS A 36 -4.27 -12.09 5.12
N LYS A 37 -5.54 -12.40 5.38
CA LYS A 37 -6.12 -13.73 5.18
C LYS A 37 -6.29 -14.09 3.70
N GLU A 38 -6.82 -13.15 2.92
CA GLU A 38 -7.16 -13.40 1.52
C GLU A 38 -5.93 -13.50 0.62
N VAL A 39 -4.87 -12.72 0.88
CA VAL A 39 -3.73 -12.55 -0.02
C VAL A 39 -2.41 -13.04 0.57
N LEU A 40 -2.06 -12.60 1.79
CA LEU A 40 -0.73 -12.85 2.37
C LEU A 40 -0.59 -14.26 2.96
N GLU A 41 -1.68 -14.83 3.47
CA GLU A 41 -1.69 -16.17 4.04
C GLU A 41 -1.76 -17.29 2.98
N ARG A 42 -1.98 -16.95 1.69
CA ARG A 42 -1.93 -17.93 0.58
C ARG A 42 -0.58 -18.66 0.54
N ARG A 43 -0.61 -19.97 0.30
CA ARG A 43 0.56 -20.86 0.27
C ARG A 43 0.70 -21.58 -1.08
N GLY A 44 1.90 -22.11 -1.32
CA GLY A 44 2.19 -22.94 -2.49
C GLY A 44 1.91 -22.21 -3.82
N PRO A 45 1.28 -22.87 -4.82
CA PRO A 45 1.01 -22.28 -6.12
C PRO A 45 0.10 -21.04 -6.09
N LEU A 46 -0.68 -20.86 -5.02
CA LEU A 46 -1.59 -19.73 -4.84
C LEU A 46 -0.91 -18.49 -4.24
N ARG A 47 0.37 -18.60 -3.86
CA ARG A 47 1.13 -17.52 -3.24
C ARG A 47 1.38 -16.38 -4.23
N ILE A 48 0.95 -15.17 -3.87
CA ILE A 48 1.11 -13.99 -4.72
C ILE A 48 2.37 -13.22 -4.35
N PHE A 49 2.55 -12.90 -3.06
CA PHE A 49 3.72 -12.19 -2.54
C PHE A 49 4.64 -13.12 -1.73
N GLU A 50 5.94 -12.81 -1.72
CA GLU A 50 6.94 -13.57 -0.95
C GLU A 50 6.87 -13.32 0.57
N THR A 51 5.97 -12.44 1.01
CA THR A 51 5.76 -12.14 2.42
C THR A 51 4.36 -12.55 2.82
N ASP A 52 4.22 -13.00 4.05
CA ASP A 52 2.97 -13.36 4.70
C ASP A 52 2.59 -12.39 5.82
N CYS A 53 3.33 -11.29 5.97
CA CYS A 53 3.08 -10.31 7.02
C CYS A 53 2.88 -8.90 6.46
N MET A 54 1.91 -8.19 7.01
CA MET A 54 1.51 -6.87 6.53
C MET A 54 2.66 -5.86 6.58
N LYS A 55 3.49 -5.90 7.65
CA LYS A 55 4.64 -4.98 7.81
C LYS A 55 5.62 -5.05 6.63
N SER A 56 5.93 -6.25 6.17
CA SER A 56 6.83 -6.45 5.02
C SER A 56 6.17 -6.06 3.70
N PHE A 57 4.86 -6.27 3.56
CA PHE A 57 4.09 -5.78 2.42
C PHE A 57 4.10 -4.23 2.35
N ILE A 58 3.82 -3.56 3.47
CA ILE A 58 3.91 -2.10 3.60
C ILE A 58 5.32 -1.60 3.31
N ARG A 59 6.35 -2.32 3.77
CA ARG A 59 7.74 -1.99 3.42
C ARG A 59 7.97 -2.02 1.91
N GLN A 60 7.41 -2.99 1.18
CA GLN A 60 7.48 -2.99 -0.28
C GLN A 60 6.77 -1.79 -0.87
N LEU A 61 5.55 -1.46 -0.44
CA LEU A 61 4.86 -0.23 -0.86
C LEU A 61 5.76 1.01 -0.71
N ASN A 62 6.33 1.21 0.47
CA ASN A 62 7.22 2.35 0.75
C ASN A 62 8.47 2.36 -0.14
N LEU A 63 9.08 1.20 -0.39
CA LEU A 63 10.24 1.07 -1.28
C LEU A 63 9.93 1.41 -2.74
N TYR A 64 8.68 1.29 -3.17
CA TYR A 64 8.23 1.69 -4.51
C TYR A 64 7.61 3.09 -4.55
N GLY A 65 7.70 3.85 -3.44
CA GLY A 65 7.28 5.24 -3.38
C GLY A 65 5.79 5.45 -3.17
N PHE A 66 5.07 4.44 -2.67
CA PHE A 66 3.72 4.65 -2.18
C PHE A 66 3.75 5.38 -0.85
N SER A 67 2.79 6.29 -0.67
CA SER A 67 2.57 7.01 0.59
C SER A 67 1.20 6.66 1.13
N LYS A 68 1.11 6.41 2.45
CA LYS A 68 -0.17 6.22 3.12
C LYS A 68 -0.88 7.58 3.25
N MET A 69 -2.07 7.69 2.69
CA MET A 69 -2.90 8.88 2.82
C MET A 69 -3.59 8.88 4.19
N ARG A 70 -3.70 10.06 4.81
CA ARG A 70 -4.56 10.28 5.97
C ARG A 70 -5.93 10.67 5.45
N GLN A 71 -6.98 10.01 5.95
CA GLN A 71 -8.34 10.47 5.72
C GLN A 71 -8.64 11.55 6.76
N ASP A 72 -8.73 12.79 6.31
CA ASP A 72 -9.20 13.88 7.13
C ASP A 72 -10.73 13.90 7.03
N PHE A 73 -11.39 13.30 8.02
CA PHE A 73 -12.86 13.41 8.12
C PHE A 73 -13.19 14.82 8.59
N GLN A 74 -13.84 15.60 7.72
CA GLN A 74 -14.49 16.83 8.18
C GLN A 74 -15.61 16.45 9.15
N ARG A 75 -15.71 17.19 10.26
CA ARG A 75 -16.77 17.02 11.25
C ARG A 75 -17.79 18.13 11.10
N SER A 76 -19.04 17.76 10.83
CA SER A 76 -20.16 18.69 10.88
C SER A 76 -20.48 19.11 12.31
N ALA A 77 -21.03 20.32 12.46
CA ALA A 77 -21.60 20.82 13.70
C ALA A 77 -23.03 20.30 13.95
N SER A 78 -23.68 19.70 12.94
CA SER A 78 -24.99 19.07 13.05
C SER A 78 -24.86 17.70 13.71
N LEU A 79 -25.66 17.42 14.76
CA LEU A 79 -25.62 16.15 15.47
C LEU A 79 -25.96 14.96 14.56
N ALA A 80 -26.93 15.11 13.65
CA ALA A 80 -27.34 14.04 12.75
C ALA A 80 -26.25 13.70 11.73
N GLU A 81 -25.62 14.72 11.15
CA GLU A 81 -24.50 14.54 10.22
C GLU A 81 -23.26 14.01 10.94
N PHE A 82 -22.96 14.53 12.14
CA PHE A 82 -21.88 14.04 12.99
C PHE A 82 -22.00 12.55 13.29
N LEU A 83 -23.19 12.06 13.66
CA LEU A 83 -23.40 10.63 13.92
C LEU A 83 -23.22 9.77 12.65
N ALA A 84 -23.64 10.27 11.49
CA ALA A 84 -23.43 9.61 10.21
C ALA A 84 -21.93 9.58 9.82
N GLU A 85 -21.24 10.71 9.98
CA GLU A 85 -19.81 10.87 9.76
C GLU A 85 -18.98 10.00 10.71
N GLU A 86 -19.34 9.90 11.98
CA GLU A 86 -18.64 9.06 12.95
C GLU A 86 -18.77 7.58 12.58
N LYS A 87 -19.97 7.15 12.17
CA LYS A 87 -20.20 5.79 11.70
C LYS A 87 -19.39 5.50 10.43
N ALA A 88 -19.35 6.45 9.49
CA ALA A 88 -18.52 6.34 8.29
C ALA A 88 -17.04 6.30 8.66
N ALA A 89 -16.54 7.24 9.46
CA ALA A 89 -15.15 7.31 9.91
C ALA A 89 -14.72 6.05 10.63
N SER A 90 -15.59 5.43 11.45
CA SER A 90 -15.33 4.15 12.09
C SER A 90 -15.15 3.02 11.06
N ALA A 91 -16.00 2.95 10.04
CA ALA A 91 -15.86 1.97 8.95
C ALA A 91 -14.58 2.21 8.13
N PHE A 92 -14.29 3.47 7.77
CA PHE A 92 -13.13 3.86 6.99
C PHE A 92 -11.81 3.83 7.78
N SER A 93 -11.84 3.88 9.12
CA SER A 93 -10.65 3.81 9.97
C SER A 93 -9.89 2.48 9.82
N LYS A 94 -10.58 1.43 9.38
CA LYS A 94 -10.03 0.11 9.10
C LYS A 94 -9.38 0.02 7.72
N LEU A 95 -9.69 0.96 6.83
CA LEU A 95 -9.20 0.99 5.46
C LEU A 95 -7.93 1.82 5.34
N GLN A 96 -6.98 1.31 4.56
CA GLN A 96 -5.70 1.97 4.31
C GLN A 96 -5.60 2.39 2.85
N PHE A 97 -5.30 3.67 2.63
CA PHE A 97 -5.21 4.27 1.30
C PHE A 97 -3.75 4.52 0.97
N TYR A 98 -3.30 3.99 -0.17
CA TYR A 98 -1.93 4.12 -0.65
C TYR A 98 -1.90 4.79 -2.02
N TYR A 99 -1.21 5.92 -2.09
CA TYR A 99 -1.08 6.71 -3.31
C TYR A 99 0.32 6.61 -3.90
N ASN A 100 0.40 6.53 -5.23
CA ASN A 100 1.63 6.72 -5.99
C ASN A 100 1.30 7.33 -7.37
N PRO A 101 1.93 8.45 -7.78
CA PRO A 101 1.60 9.12 -9.05
C PRO A 101 1.85 8.24 -10.28
N ASN A 102 2.68 7.20 -10.17
CA ASN A 102 2.98 6.26 -11.25
C ASN A 102 2.13 4.97 -11.19
N PHE A 103 1.16 4.89 -10.28
CA PHE A 103 0.30 3.72 -10.09
C PHE A 103 -1.16 4.17 -10.07
N LYS A 104 -1.82 4.18 -11.23
CA LYS A 104 -3.18 4.70 -11.41
C LYS A 104 -4.01 3.81 -12.31
N ARG A 105 -5.26 3.52 -11.96
CA ARG A 105 -6.19 2.69 -12.73
C ARG A 105 -6.30 3.15 -14.18
N GLY A 106 -6.28 2.23 -15.13
CA GLY A 106 -6.33 2.54 -16.57
C GLY A 106 -5.01 3.03 -17.19
N TYR A 107 -3.96 3.28 -16.40
CA TYR A 107 -2.64 3.71 -16.90
C TYR A 107 -1.51 2.69 -16.60
N PRO A 108 -1.61 1.43 -17.09
CA PRO A 108 -0.63 0.38 -16.77
C PRO A 108 0.78 0.68 -17.31
N HIS A 109 0.92 1.53 -18.32
CA HIS A 109 2.21 1.95 -18.85
C HIS A 109 3.05 2.74 -17.83
N LEU A 110 2.42 3.36 -16.82
CA LEU A 110 3.12 4.06 -15.75
C LEU A 110 3.86 3.11 -14.80
N LEU A 111 3.51 1.82 -14.77
CA LEU A 111 4.18 0.82 -13.92
C LEU A 111 5.68 0.69 -14.18
N GLY A 112 6.16 1.02 -15.39
CA GLY A 112 7.59 1.07 -15.69
C GLY A 112 8.35 2.15 -14.90
N ARG A 113 7.64 3.17 -14.42
CA ARG A 113 8.17 4.26 -13.60
C ARG A 113 8.15 3.95 -12.10
N CYS A 114 7.40 2.93 -11.66
CA CYS A 114 7.44 2.40 -10.30
C CYS A 114 8.74 1.62 -10.05
N LYS A 115 9.85 2.35 -9.91
CA LYS A 115 11.17 1.76 -9.61
C LYS A 115 11.36 1.63 -8.11
N ARG A 116 12.01 0.53 -7.70
CA ARG A 116 12.39 0.32 -6.31
C ARG A 116 13.45 1.34 -5.93
N ARG A 117 13.24 2.07 -4.85
CA ARG A 117 14.26 2.91 -4.21
C ARG A 117 15.37 1.98 -3.71
N VAL A 118 16.54 2.06 -4.34
CA VAL A 118 17.75 1.37 -3.89
C VAL A 118 18.29 2.13 -2.69
N GLY A 119 18.43 1.45 -1.55
CA GLY A 119 19.18 2.01 -0.43
C GLY A 119 20.62 2.24 -0.90
N ILE A 120 21.11 3.47 -0.82
CA ILE A 120 22.54 3.71 -0.84
C ILE A 120 23.09 2.89 0.32
N LYS A 121 23.88 1.85 0.03
CA LYS A 121 24.73 1.25 1.06
C LYS A 121 25.60 2.39 1.58
N THR A 122 25.39 2.83 2.82
CA THR A 122 26.40 3.62 3.53
C THR A 122 27.68 2.79 3.48
N LYS A 123 28.68 3.26 2.73
CA LYS A 123 30.03 2.70 2.85
C LYS A 123 30.41 2.86 4.33
N PRO A 124 30.93 1.82 5.00
CA PRO A 124 31.46 2.01 6.34
C PRO A 124 32.56 3.08 6.25
N ALA A 125 32.53 4.04 7.18
CA ALA A 125 33.59 5.02 7.29
C ALA A 125 34.90 4.26 7.44
N VAL A 126 35.86 4.54 6.54
CA VAL A 126 37.22 4.02 6.66
C VAL A 126 37.76 4.58 7.97
N ALA A 127 37.88 3.73 8.98
CA ALA A 127 38.58 4.09 10.21
C ALA A 127 40.05 4.36 9.80
N PHE A 128 40.49 5.61 9.96
CA PHE A 128 41.90 5.94 9.89
C PHE A 128 42.59 5.28 11.08
N SER A 129 43.34 4.21 10.82
CA SER A 129 44.29 3.68 11.81
C SER A 129 45.45 4.66 11.92
N LEU A 130 45.62 5.25 13.10
CA LEU A 130 46.85 5.91 13.52
C LEU A 130 47.93 4.83 13.67
N ASN A 131 48.92 4.85 12.79
CA ASN A 131 50.17 4.11 12.99
C ASN A 131 51.00 4.85 14.06
N GLN A 132 51.47 4.09 15.05
CA GLN A 132 52.58 4.49 15.92
C GLN A 132 53.91 4.33 15.18
#